data_AF-A0A1E8FI83-F1
#
_entry.id   AF-A0A1E8FI83-F1
#
_cell.length_a   1.000
_cell.length_b   1.000
_cell.length_c   1.000
_cell.angle_alpha   90.00
_cell.angle_beta   90.00
_cell.angle_gamma   90.00
#
_symmetry.space_group_name_H-M   'P 1'
#
loop_
_entity.id
_entity.type
_entity.pdbx_description
1 polymer ?
#
loop_
_entity_poly.entity_id
_entity_poly.type
_entity_poly.pdbx_seq_one_letter_code
_entity_poly.pdbx_strand_id
1 'polypeptide(L)'
;MRKASLKQFRHYSRQGRKLLMVTLLSLLVLQACSTTGQTSNNQDVNQNHWHSLFDGKSLNGWTVKAQPNDINKTFFWVEEGVIVAEAKDKQHDYIWLYSDKQYSDFHLKLKFQGDRGDHANSGVQLRSRYDHNDEGGWLNGPQVDVGFTDRNGSMWDETRNNQRWLIEKYTEAPFYYSDEGSGWNDLEIIAQGNLITVIQNGEQISQYDGTGVLDDANHQDLGVGITGHIALQIHKEDIMKIKFKDIQIKDLTPQQKPLRVLVFSKTTGYFHQSINVIEKTIAELGERHGWTVDITRGSEVFTPEGLANYDVVFWNNTCADYAIMTTEQRQTFERYVENGGGYAGIHGAAWMNFTPRWDWYIDELIGAREINKNGNWEGVWREEASIYADVKTPVTAMVSKGTIWKDEFYSMSRDVRAEQPELSPEDQIEVLTSGIADWDYGDFKTGHPVTWRRHIKGGRMWYSAIGHNDSTITDPIFRDHMKAGIEWAGGALD
;
A
#
# COMPACT_ATOMS: atom_id res chain seq x y z
N MET A 1 17.32 -76.23 -24.78
CA MET A 1 18.64 -75.85 -24.22
C MET A 1 18.41 -74.99 -22.98
N ARG A 2 19.00 -75.40 -21.83
CA ARG A 2 19.17 -74.71 -20.52
C ARG A 2 17.89 -74.12 -19.86
N LYS A 3 17.20 -74.74 -18.89
CA LYS A 3 17.49 -75.17 -17.49
C LYS A 3 17.89 -74.07 -16.47
N ALA A 4 16.96 -73.85 -15.51
CA ALA A 4 17.10 -73.65 -14.05
C ALA A 4 17.79 -72.34 -13.54
N SER A 5 17.50 -71.78 -12.36
CA SER A 5 16.89 -72.32 -11.14
C SER A 5 16.26 -71.21 -10.24
N LEU A 6 15.31 -71.63 -9.42
CA LEU A 6 14.74 -70.98 -8.23
C LEU A 6 15.12 -71.85 -7.01
N LYS A 7 15.09 -71.26 -5.79
CA LYS A 7 15.27 -71.82 -4.42
C LYS A 7 16.66 -71.56 -3.80
N GLN A 8 16.85 -71.30 -2.49
CA GLN A 8 16.05 -71.16 -1.26
C GLN A 8 17.07 -71.15 -0.08
N PHE A 9 16.78 -70.55 1.08
CA PHE A 9 17.27 -70.87 2.47
C PHE A 9 17.09 -69.58 3.33
N ARG A 10 16.29 -69.41 4.41
CA ARG A 10 15.64 -70.19 5.49
C ARG A 10 16.51 -70.40 6.76
N HIS A 11 16.29 -69.64 7.84
CA HIS A 11 16.10 -70.07 9.27
C HIS A 11 16.01 -68.86 10.25
N TYR A 12 14.93 -68.66 11.05
CA TYR A 12 14.65 -69.13 12.44
C TYR A 12 15.66 -68.63 13.51
N SER A 13 15.38 -68.21 14.76
CA SER A 13 14.18 -67.90 15.57
C SER A 13 14.59 -67.49 17.01
N ARG A 14 13.81 -66.60 17.66
CA ARG A 14 13.36 -66.53 19.09
C ARG A 14 14.33 -66.55 20.32
N GLN A 15 14.00 -65.61 21.24
CA GLN A 15 14.11 -65.62 22.74
C GLN A 15 15.53 -65.60 23.36
N GLY A 16 15.87 -64.93 24.47
CA GLY A 16 15.19 -64.05 25.42
C GLY A 16 16.07 -63.85 26.69
N ARG A 17 16.13 -62.60 27.20
CA ARG A 17 16.32 -62.14 28.61
C ARG A 17 17.64 -62.34 29.44
N LYS A 18 18.04 -61.20 30.06
CA LYS A 18 18.78 -60.95 31.35
C LYS A 18 20.34 -61.06 31.26
N LEU A 19 21.20 -60.26 31.91
CA LEU A 19 21.16 -59.39 33.11
C LEU A 19 22.49 -58.57 33.26
N LEU A 20 22.48 -57.42 33.98
CA LEU A 20 23.59 -56.76 34.75
C LEU A 20 24.81 -56.18 33.95
N MET A 21 25.56 -55.10 34.28
CA MET A 21 25.69 -54.13 35.38
C MET A 21 26.73 -53.03 34.96
N VAL A 22 26.55 -51.77 35.41
CA VAL A 22 27.59 -50.82 35.94
C VAL A 22 28.56 -50.00 35.01
N THR A 23 28.26 -48.68 34.97
CA THR A 23 29.06 -47.42 35.09
C THR A 23 30.15 -46.92 34.10
N LEU A 24 29.95 -45.62 33.74
CA LEU A 24 30.88 -44.46 33.66
C LEU A 24 32.06 -44.48 32.66
N LEU A 25 32.09 -43.51 31.72
CA LEU A 25 32.91 -42.28 31.81
C LEU A 25 32.79 -41.37 30.55
N SER A 26 32.72 -40.06 30.81
CA SER A 26 33.34 -38.92 30.09
C SER A 26 33.06 -38.65 28.59
N LEU A 27 32.46 -37.47 28.30
CA LEU A 27 32.80 -36.64 27.13
C LEU A 27 32.36 -35.16 27.35
N LEU A 28 33.32 -34.31 27.73
CA LEU A 28 33.48 -32.92 27.27
C LEU A 28 34.45 -32.99 26.07
N VAL A 29 34.57 -32.12 25.06
CA VAL A 29 33.94 -30.87 24.58
C VAL A 29 34.62 -30.59 23.22
N LEU A 30 33.90 -30.15 22.17
CA LEU A 30 34.12 -28.89 21.40
C LEU A 30 33.41 -28.86 20.04
N GLN A 31 32.95 -27.64 19.75
CA GLN A 31 32.08 -27.10 18.72
C GLN A 31 32.50 -27.27 17.25
N ALA A 32 31.51 -27.22 16.34
CA ALA A 32 31.44 -26.19 15.30
C ALA A 32 30.05 -26.12 14.60
N CYS A 33 29.53 -24.89 14.55
CA CYS A 33 28.54 -24.27 13.64
C CYS A 33 27.52 -25.11 12.86
N SER A 34 26.23 -24.81 13.11
CA SER A 34 25.30 -24.46 12.03
C SER A 34 24.31 -23.40 12.55
N THR A 35 24.43 -22.19 12.00
CA THR A 35 23.43 -21.13 12.04
C THR A 35 22.40 -21.37 10.94
N THR A 36 21.15 -20.97 11.20
CA THR A 36 19.98 -20.72 10.31
C THR A 36 18.75 -21.35 10.95
N GLY A 37 17.61 -20.68 11.13
CA GLY A 37 17.24 -19.28 10.99
C GLY A 37 15.90 -19.17 11.73
N GLN A 38 15.77 -18.19 12.62
CA GLN A 38 14.48 -17.87 13.23
C GLN A 38 13.57 -17.37 12.11
N THR A 39 12.53 -18.14 11.82
CA THR A 39 11.36 -17.66 11.08
C THR A 39 10.80 -16.47 11.85
N SER A 40 10.77 -15.32 11.17
CA SER A 40 10.11 -14.10 11.61
C SER A 40 8.69 -14.39 12.05
N ASN A 41 8.41 -14.14 13.34
CA ASN A 41 7.04 -13.98 13.80
C ASN A 41 6.45 -12.77 13.07
N ASN A 42 5.54 -13.03 12.13
CA ASN A 42 4.49 -12.08 11.77
C ASN A 42 3.77 -11.73 13.08
N GLN A 43 4.07 -10.55 13.62
CA GLN A 43 3.21 -9.98 14.64
C GLN A 43 1.90 -9.62 13.97
N ASP A 44 0.83 -10.29 14.41
CA ASP A 44 -0.54 -9.89 14.17
C ASP A 44 -0.69 -8.39 14.44
N VAL A 45 -0.84 -7.62 13.36
CA VAL A 45 -1.25 -6.20 13.43
C VAL A 45 -2.75 -6.20 13.69
N ASN A 46 -3.13 -6.49 14.93
CA ASN A 46 -4.52 -6.45 15.36
C ASN A 46 -4.85 -4.99 15.73
N GLN A 47 -5.51 -4.26 14.81
CA GLN A 47 -5.79 -2.81 14.83
C GLN A 47 -6.74 -2.31 15.93
N ASN A 48 -6.89 -3.06 17.02
CA ASN A 48 -7.74 -2.67 18.13
C ASN A 48 -7.02 -2.54 19.48
N HIS A 49 -5.70 -2.70 19.49
CA HIS A 49 -4.92 -2.68 20.71
C HIS A 49 -4.23 -1.32 20.92
N TRP A 50 -4.20 -0.88 22.18
CA TRP A 50 -3.43 0.28 22.60
C TRP A 50 -1.96 -0.11 22.75
N HIS A 51 -1.07 0.71 22.18
CA HIS A 51 0.38 0.58 22.28
C HIS A 51 0.95 1.74 23.09
N SER A 52 1.78 1.44 24.08
CA SER A 52 2.49 2.49 24.83
C SER A 52 3.59 3.09 23.97
N LEU A 53 3.62 4.41 23.86
CA LEU A 53 4.73 5.16 23.27
C LEU A 53 5.79 5.55 24.31
N PHE A 54 5.45 5.48 25.59
CA PHE A 54 6.36 5.77 26.69
C PHE A 54 6.38 4.62 27.69
N ASP A 55 7.56 4.18 28.11
CA ASP A 55 7.76 3.02 28.99
C ASP A 55 7.81 3.38 30.49
N GLY A 56 7.70 4.67 30.82
CA GLY A 56 7.82 5.17 32.19
C GLY A 56 9.25 5.20 32.74
N LYS A 57 10.27 4.96 31.92
CA LYS A 57 11.67 4.78 32.37
C LYS A 57 12.69 5.51 31.52
N SER A 58 12.44 5.64 30.23
CA SER A 58 13.39 6.17 29.26
C SER A 58 12.68 6.90 28.12
N LEU A 59 13.45 7.65 27.32
CA LEU A 59 12.98 8.26 26.08
C LEU A 59 13.16 7.31 24.88
N ASN A 60 13.24 5.99 25.10
CA ASN A 60 13.34 5.03 24.00
C ASN A 60 12.13 5.17 23.06
N GLY A 61 12.38 5.23 21.76
CA GLY A 61 11.34 5.50 20.75
C GLY A 61 11.09 6.98 20.50
N TRP A 62 11.86 7.87 21.14
CA TRP A 62 11.81 9.32 20.98
C TRP A 62 13.20 9.90 20.73
N THR A 63 13.25 10.94 19.91
CA THR A 63 14.45 11.69 19.58
C THR A 63 14.20 13.17 19.84
N VAL A 64 15.12 13.86 20.50
CA VAL A 64 15.03 15.33 20.63
C VAL A 64 15.43 16.00 19.31
N LYS A 65 14.59 16.90 18.84
CA LYS A 65 14.82 17.76 17.66
C LYS A 65 14.87 19.21 18.09
N ALA A 66 15.95 19.89 17.69
CA ALA A 66 16.26 21.25 18.08
C ALA A 66 17.18 21.90 17.04
N GLN A 67 17.19 23.23 17.00
CA GLN A 67 18.17 23.96 16.22
C GLN A 67 19.61 23.72 16.71
N PRO A 68 20.64 23.95 15.86
CA PRO A 68 22.04 23.69 16.22
C PRO A 68 22.52 24.32 17.53
N ASN A 69 21.99 25.51 17.89
CA ASN A 69 22.36 26.20 19.12
C ASN A 69 21.82 25.53 20.40
N ASP A 70 20.83 24.66 20.26
CA ASP A 70 20.09 24.05 21.36
C ASP A 70 20.31 22.54 21.47
N ILE A 71 20.90 21.91 20.45
CA ILE A 71 21.04 20.43 20.36
C ILE A 71 21.82 19.79 21.53
N ASN A 72 22.72 20.54 22.16
CA ASN A 72 23.54 20.05 23.29
C ASN A 72 22.95 20.42 24.66
N LYS A 73 21.81 21.13 24.69
CA LYS A 73 21.11 21.47 25.93
C LYS A 73 20.14 20.34 26.30
N THR A 74 19.77 20.26 27.57
CA THR A 74 18.82 19.26 28.07
C THR A 74 17.49 19.92 28.38
N PHE A 75 16.47 19.54 27.62
CA PHE A 75 15.12 20.05 27.76
C PHE A 75 14.09 18.97 28.12
N PHE A 76 14.39 17.70 27.82
CA PHE A 76 13.53 16.55 28.09
C PHE A 76 14.29 15.50 28.91
N TRP A 77 13.66 14.98 29.96
CA TRP A 77 14.16 13.83 30.73
C TRP A 77 13.00 13.04 31.33
N VAL A 78 13.32 11.87 31.89
CA VAL A 78 12.35 11.05 32.63
C VAL A 78 12.62 11.17 34.12
N GLU A 79 11.59 11.48 34.89
CA GLU A 79 11.63 11.55 36.35
C GLU A 79 10.33 10.93 36.88
N GLU A 80 10.44 10.02 37.86
CA GLU A 80 9.28 9.41 38.54
C GLU A 80 8.17 8.85 37.61
N GLY A 81 8.56 8.28 36.47
CA GLY A 81 7.61 7.69 35.52
C GLY A 81 6.89 8.70 34.63
N VAL A 82 7.39 9.95 34.55
CA VAL A 82 6.87 10.99 33.67
C VAL A 82 7.98 11.56 32.79
N ILE A 83 7.61 12.01 31.59
CA ILE A 83 8.48 12.85 30.75
C ILE A 83 8.33 14.28 31.27
N VAL A 84 9.44 14.89 31.68
CA VAL A 84 9.49 16.32 32.03
C VAL A 84 10.04 17.08 30.84
N ALA A 85 9.33 18.12 30.44
CA ALA A 85 9.73 19.10 29.44
C ALA A 85 9.90 20.46 30.14
N GLU A 86 11.11 21.00 30.18
CA GLU A 86 11.42 22.22 30.93
C GLU A 86 12.41 23.12 30.19
N ALA A 87 12.11 24.42 30.16
CA ALA A 87 13.02 25.48 29.77
C ALA A 87 13.13 26.50 30.92
N LYS A 88 14.37 26.76 31.37
CA LYS A 88 14.67 27.59 32.56
C LYS A 88 14.98 29.05 32.26
N ASP A 89 15.20 29.36 30.99
CA ASP A 89 15.50 30.69 30.48
C ASP A 89 14.91 30.84 29.08
N LYS A 90 14.96 32.04 28.51
CA LYS A 90 14.38 32.33 27.19
C LYS A 90 15.34 32.12 26.02
N GLN A 91 16.56 31.64 26.27
CA GLN A 91 17.62 31.54 25.26
C GLN A 91 17.58 30.16 24.57
N HIS A 92 16.47 29.86 23.91
CA HIS A 92 16.29 28.64 23.12
C HIS A 92 15.25 28.87 22.02
N ASP A 93 15.38 28.11 20.94
CA ASP A 93 14.35 28.00 19.91
C ASP A 93 13.30 26.94 20.29
N TYR A 94 12.43 26.58 19.35
CA TYR A 94 11.51 25.47 19.51
C TYR A 94 12.27 24.15 19.68
N ILE A 95 11.84 23.35 20.66
CA ILE A 95 12.40 22.03 20.92
C ILE A 95 11.27 21.01 20.88
N TRP A 96 11.50 19.88 20.21
CA TRP A 96 10.51 18.83 20.08
C TRP A 96 11.05 17.48 20.54
N LEU A 97 10.29 16.79 21.39
CA LEU A 97 10.50 15.37 21.63
C LEU A 97 9.71 14.58 20.60
N TYR A 98 10.40 14.04 19.60
CA TYR A 98 9.86 13.56 18.33
C TYR A 98 9.82 12.03 18.30
N SER A 99 8.69 11.42 17.95
CA SER A 99 8.56 9.96 17.89
C SER A 99 9.42 9.37 16.78
N ASP A 100 10.09 8.24 17.01
CA ASP A 100 10.92 7.60 15.98
C ASP A 100 10.07 6.98 14.85
N LYS A 101 8.86 6.53 15.19
CA LYS A 101 7.88 5.97 14.25
C LYS A 101 6.96 7.06 13.68
N GLN A 102 6.46 6.77 12.48
CA GLN A 102 5.41 7.53 11.80
C GLN A 102 4.05 6.86 11.99
N TYR A 103 3.00 7.67 11.91
CA TYR A 103 1.60 7.27 12.07
C TYR A 103 0.74 8.01 11.04
N SER A 104 -0.29 7.32 10.54
CA SER A 104 -1.33 7.85 9.66
C SER A 104 -2.60 8.12 10.46
N ASP A 105 -3.61 7.25 10.39
CA ASP A 105 -4.80 7.38 11.22
C ASP A 105 -4.54 6.77 12.59
N PHE A 106 -4.87 7.50 13.65
CA PHE A 106 -4.63 7.06 15.01
C PHE A 106 -5.57 7.70 16.02
N HIS A 107 -5.68 7.04 17.16
CA HIS A 107 -6.22 7.60 18.40
C HIS A 107 -5.08 7.64 19.42
N LEU A 108 -4.60 8.84 19.73
CA LEU A 108 -3.58 9.12 20.73
C LEU A 108 -4.26 9.47 22.05
N LYS A 109 -3.78 8.91 23.16
CA LYS A 109 -4.10 9.32 24.52
C LYS A 109 -2.81 9.70 25.24
N LEU A 110 -2.86 10.73 26.04
CA LEU A 110 -1.79 11.09 26.98
C LEU A 110 -2.37 11.86 28.16
N LYS A 111 -1.59 11.98 29.24
CA LYS A 111 -1.89 12.89 30.33
C LYS A 111 -0.82 13.97 30.42
N PHE A 112 -1.23 15.19 30.76
CA PHE A 112 -0.33 16.31 30.99
C PHE A 112 -0.60 17.03 32.32
N GLN A 113 0.46 17.60 32.91
CA GLN A 113 0.45 18.28 34.20
C GLN A 113 1.50 19.41 34.24
N GLY A 114 1.29 20.41 35.09
CA GLY A 114 2.12 21.60 35.24
C GLY A 114 1.70 22.37 36.49
N ASP A 115 2.60 23.21 36.97
CA ASP A 115 2.48 23.85 38.28
C ASP A 115 1.78 25.21 38.16
N ARG A 116 1.11 25.63 39.23
CA ARG A 116 0.44 26.94 39.27
C ARG A 116 1.48 28.06 39.15
N GLY A 117 1.31 28.91 38.14
CA GLY A 117 2.21 30.04 37.86
C GLY A 117 3.21 29.78 36.72
N ASP A 118 3.39 28.51 36.30
CA ASP A 118 4.12 28.19 35.09
C ASP A 118 3.27 28.53 33.87
N HIS A 119 3.83 29.33 32.95
CA HIS A 119 3.20 29.63 31.67
C HIS A 119 3.63 28.56 30.67
N ALA A 120 3.16 27.33 30.87
CA ALA A 120 3.48 26.22 30.00
C ALA A 120 2.71 26.32 28.69
N ASN A 121 3.35 26.92 27.69
CA ASN A 121 2.92 26.95 26.30
C ASN A 121 3.57 25.77 25.56
N SER A 122 2.79 24.75 25.23
CA SER A 122 3.27 23.52 24.60
C SER A 122 2.29 23.08 23.51
N GLY A 123 2.55 21.94 22.92
CA GLY A 123 1.71 21.37 21.88
C GLY A 123 2.09 19.95 21.55
N VAL A 124 1.13 19.25 20.96
CA VAL A 124 1.29 17.92 20.41
C VAL A 124 1.21 18.05 18.89
N GLN A 125 2.34 17.83 18.25
CA GLN A 125 2.47 17.79 16.80
C GLN A 125 1.93 16.46 16.27
N LEU A 126 1.22 16.53 15.14
CA LEU A 126 0.48 15.42 14.57
C LEU A 126 0.91 15.24 13.11
N ARG A 127 1.35 14.03 12.76
CA ARG A 127 1.69 13.70 11.37
C ARG A 127 2.71 14.69 10.78
N SER A 128 3.65 15.12 11.62
CA SER A 128 4.60 16.18 11.31
C SER A 128 5.96 15.62 10.91
N ARG A 129 6.77 16.40 10.19
CA ARG A 129 8.12 16.00 9.75
C ARG A 129 9.12 17.09 10.04
N TYR A 130 10.21 16.70 10.70
CA TYR A 130 11.31 17.60 11.00
C TYR A 130 12.21 17.74 9.77
N ASP A 131 12.20 18.93 9.19
CA ASP A 131 13.11 19.34 8.12
C ASP A 131 14.46 19.74 8.74
N HIS A 132 15.56 19.21 8.22
CA HIS A 132 16.93 19.54 8.67
C HIS A 132 17.65 20.48 7.68
N ASN A 133 16.92 21.24 6.86
CA ASN A 133 17.51 22.12 5.85
C ASN A 133 18.40 23.23 6.43
N ASP A 134 19.05 23.96 5.52
CA ASP A 134 20.03 25.02 5.81
C ASP A 134 19.48 26.19 6.67
N GLU A 135 18.16 26.26 6.88
CA GLU A 135 17.51 27.28 7.71
C GLU A 135 17.47 26.93 9.21
N GLY A 136 18.16 25.88 9.66
CA GLY A 136 18.36 25.60 11.09
C GLY A 136 17.38 24.59 11.70
N GLY A 137 16.53 23.98 10.89
CA GLY A 137 15.62 22.91 11.29
C GLY A 137 14.23 23.39 11.75
N TRP A 138 13.18 22.73 11.26
CA TRP A 138 11.79 23.12 11.52
C TRP A 138 10.85 21.92 11.48
N LEU A 139 9.78 21.95 12.28
CA LEU A 139 8.79 20.88 12.30
C LEU A 139 7.55 21.29 11.51
N ASN A 140 7.38 20.71 10.31
CA ASN A 140 6.22 20.96 9.46
C ASN A 140 5.07 20.03 9.83
N GLY A 141 3.84 20.54 9.87
CA GLY A 141 2.62 19.77 10.11
C GLY A 141 1.69 20.41 11.14
N PRO A 142 0.48 19.86 11.34
CA PRO A 142 -0.49 20.36 12.29
C PRO A 142 -0.09 20.09 13.74
N GLN A 143 -0.33 21.06 14.61
CA GLN A 143 -0.17 20.98 16.05
C GLN A 143 -1.49 21.19 16.76
N VAL A 144 -1.72 20.46 17.85
CA VAL A 144 -2.73 20.76 18.87
C VAL A 144 -2.05 21.43 20.05
N ASP A 145 -2.49 22.63 20.40
CA ASP A 145 -1.96 23.37 21.55
C ASP A 145 -2.35 22.67 22.86
N VAL A 146 -1.36 22.53 23.74
CA VAL A 146 -1.49 21.91 25.05
C VAL A 146 -0.69 22.72 26.04
N GLY A 147 -1.29 23.07 27.17
CA GLY A 147 -0.61 23.95 28.10
C GLY A 147 -1.47 24.40 29.26
N PHE A 148 -0.95 25.39 29.95
CA PHE A 148 -1.60 26.06 31.08
C PHE A 148 -2.09 27.43 30.60
N THR A 149 -2.69 27.43 29.41
CA THR A 149 -3.28 28.57 28.73
C THR A 149 -4.75 28.26 28.42
N ASP A 150 -5.52 29.29 28.11
CA ASP A 150 -6.91 29.13 27.64
C ASP A 150 -6.99 28.54 26.23
N ARG A 151 -5.87 28.26 25.56
CA ARG A 151 -5.82 27.80 24.15
C ARG A 151 -5.78 26.29 23.97
N ASN A 152 -5.91 25.50 25.03
CA ASN A 152 -5.87 24.03 24.90
C ASN A 152 -6.86 23.53 23.83
N GLY A 153 -6.36 22.68 22.94
CA GLY A 153 -7.12 22.18 21.79
C GLY A 153 -7.28 23.18 20.64
N SER A 154 -6.65 24.34 20.66
CA SER A 154 -6.44 25.13 19.44
C SER A 154 -5.51 24.36 18.50
N MET A 155 -5.62 24.63 17.20
CA MET A 155 -4.86 23.93 16.19
C MET A 155 -4.18 24.91 15.26
N TRP A 156 -2.87 24.76 15.14
CA TRP A 156 -2.02 25.58 14.29
C TRP A 156 -1.28 24.69 13.28
N ASP A 157 -1.24 25.10 12.02
CA ASP A 157 -0.48 24.44 10.98
C ASP A 157 0.92 25.05 10.93
N GLU A 158 1.92 24.34 11.46
CA GLU A 158 3.33 24.80 11.46
C GLU A 158 4.01 24.62 10.10
N THR A 159 3.32 24.09 9.09
CA THR A 159 3.91 23.85 7.78
C THR A 159 4.43 25.14 7.17
N ARG A 160 5.72 25.18 6.80
CA ARG A 160 6.35 26.32 6.13
C ARG A 160 5.54 26.69 4.88
N ASN A 161 5.44 27.99 4.61
CA ASN A 161 4.59 28.59 3.57
C ASN A 161 3.07 28.55 3.83
N ASN A 162 2.60 27.85 4.87
CA ASN A 162 1.19 27.83 5.25
C ASN A 162 0.92 28.59 6.56
N GLN A 163 1.64 28.25 7.64
CA GLN A 163 1.66 28.95 8.95
C GLN A 163 0.37 29.70 9.30
N ARG A 164 -0.66 28.93 9.69
CA ARG A 164 -2.03 29.44 9.87
C ARG A 164 -2.77 28.74 11.00
N TRP A 165 -3.72 29.45 11.59
CA TRP A 165 -4.69 28.83 12.47
C TRP A 165 -5.61 27.92 11.68
N LEU A 166 -5.71 26.65 12.10
CA LEU A 166 -6.75 25.74 11.67
C LEU A 166 -7.99 25.96 12.54
N ILE A 167 -7.76 26.09 13.86
CA ILE A 167 -8.76 26.52 14.85
C ILE A 167 -8.05 27.38 15.89
N GLU A 168 -8.41 28.66 15.99
CA GLU A 168 -8.07 29.48 17.15
C GLU A 168 -9.28 29.51 18.08
N LYS A 169 -9.19 28.84 19.24
CA LYS A 169 -10.27 28.87 20.22
C LYS A 169 -9.77 28.95 21.67
N TYR A 170 -10.55 29.61 22.49
CA TYR A 170 -10.34 29.61 23.93
C TYR A 170 -11.28 28.59 24.56
N THR A 171 -10.73 27.56 25.23
CA THR A 171 -11.50 26.47 25.80
C THR A 171 -11.95 26.78 27.23
N GLU A 172 -13.20 26.48 27.55
CA GLU A 172 -13.73 26.52 28.91
C GLU A 172 -13.67 25.14 29.60
N ALA A 173 -13.10 24.14 28.93
CA ALA A 173 -13.06 22.78 29.45
C ALA A 173 -12.31 22.71 30.79
N PRO A 174 -12.76 21.85 31.72
CA PRO A 174 -12.12 21.68 33.01
C PRO A 174 -10.63 21.39 32.86
N PHE A 175 -9.85 21.97 33.76
CA PHE A 175 -8.41 21.85 33.78
C PHE A 175 -7.91 21.88 35.23
N TYR A 176 -6.84 21.13 35.51
CA TYR A 176 -6.31 20.95 36.85
C TYR A 176 -4.82 21.26 36.90
N TYR A 177 -4.43 22.15 37.81
CA TYR A 177 -3.03 22.36 38.19
C TYR A 177 -2.50 21.20 39.03
N SER A 178 -1.18 21.06 39.14
CA SER A 178 -0.55 19.99 39.93
C SER A 178 -0.96 19.97 41.42
N ASP A 179 -1.44 21.10 41.95
CA ASP A 179 -1.96 21.25 43.32
C ASP A 179 -3.46 20.93 43.47
N GLU A 180 -4.15 20.52 42.40
CA GLU A 180 -5.60 20.27 42.36
C GLU A 180 -5.94 18.80 42.09
N GLY A 181 -6.43 18.08 43.09
CA GLY A 181 -6.87 16.69 42.93
C GLY A 181 -5.71 15.77 42.54
N SER A 182 -5.80 15.10 41.38
CA SER A 182 -4.65 14.36 40.82
C SER A 182 -3.66 15.29 40.10
N GLY A 183 -4.12 16.48 39.70
CA GLY A 183 -3.41 17.46 38.90
C GLY A 183 -3.07 17.01 37.48
N TRP A 184 -3.63 15.90 36.99
CA TRP A 184 -3.38 15.38 35.65
C TRP A 184 -4.60 15.64 34.76
N ASN A 185 -4.33 16.11 33.56
CA ASN A 185 -5.33 16.36 32.53
C ASN A 185 -5.22 15.29 31.45
N ASP A 186 -6.32 14.61 31.17
CA ASP A 186 -6.41 13.64 30.07
C ASP A 186 -6.58 14.39 28.75
N LEU A 187 -5.79 14.00 27.75
CA LEU A 187 -5.90 14.48 26.38
C LEU A 187 -6.04 13.28 25.44
N GLU A 188 -7.04 13.33 24.57
CA GLU A 188 -7.17 12.41 23.45
C GLU A 188 -7.19 13.17 22.13
N ILE A 189 -6.46 12.66 21.15
CA ILE A 189 -6.43 13.21 19.79
C ILE A 189 -6.74 12.06 18.84
N ILE A 190 -7.82 12.19 18.09
CA ILE A 190 -8.25 11.22 17.08
C ILE A 190 -8.01 11.86 15.72
N ALA A 191 -7.08 11.33 14.94
CA ALA A 191 -6.81 11.75 13.58
C ALA A 191 -7.21 10.60 12.64
N GLN A 192 -8.23 10.80 11.80
CA GLN A 192 -8.76 9.79 10.89
C GLN A 192 -9.10 10.42 9.54
N GLY A 193 -8.44 10.00 8.46
CA GLY A 193 -8.41 10.79 7.22
C GLY A 193 -7.92 12.21 7.53
N ASN A 194 -8.62 13.24 7.03
CA ASN A 194 -8.33 14.64 7.34
C ASN A 194 -8.99 15.17 8.62
N LEU A 195 -9.83 14.36 9.29
CA LEU A 195 -10.57 14.79 10.47
C LEU A 195 -9.70 14.64 11.73
N ILE A 196 -9.50 15.74 12.45
CA ILE A 196 -8.82 15.76 13.74
C ILE A 196 -9.83 16.15 14.83
N THR A 197 -10.00 15.31 15.83
CA THR A 197 -10.86 15.56 17.01
C THR A 197 -10.01 15.56 18.27
N VAL A 198 -10.20 16.55 19.14
CA VAL A 198 -9.49 16.66 20.43
C VAL A 198 -10.49 16.56 21.56
N ILE A 199 -10.16 15.77 22.57
CA ILE A 199 -10.94 15.57 23.78
C ILE A 199 -10.04 15.88 24.97
N GLN A 200 -10.49 16.72 25.90
CA GLN A 200 -9.78 17.00 27.15
C GLN A 200 -10.68 16.63 28.33
N ASN A 201 -10.16 15.85 29.28
CA ASN A 201 -10.88 15.44 30.48
C ASN A 201 -12.29 14.86 30.20
N GLY A 202 -12.43 14.17 29.07
CA GLY A 202 -13.68 13.55 28.62
C GLY A 202 -14.62 14.45 27.80
N GLU A 203 -14.30 15.73 27.64
CA GLU A 203 -15.10 16.68 26.85
C GLU A 203 -14.49 16.92 25.47
N GLN A 204 -15.30 16.89 24.41
CA GLN A 204 -14.81 17.20 23.07
C GLN A 204 -14.48 18.70 22.97
N ILE A 205 -13.18 18.93 23.00
CA ILE A 205 -12.41 20.11 22.69
C ILE A 205 -12.78 20.93 21.47
N SER A 206 -12.48 20.29 20.36
CA SER A 206 -12.34 20.86 19.02
C SER A 206 -12.43 19.71 18.03
N GLN A 207 -12.87 20.05 16.84
CA GLN A 207 -12.86 19.16 15.70
C GLN A 207 -12.60 19.98 14.45
N TYR A 208 -11.65 19.54 13.63
CA TYR A 208 -11.27 20.20 12.39
C TYR A 208 -11.26 19.18 11.24
N ASP A 209 -11.96 19.50 10.16
CA ASP A 209 -11.84 18.77 8.90
C ASP A 209 -10.81 19.49 8.03
N GLY A 210 -9.64 18.88 7.88
CA GLY A 210 -8.53 19.43 7.10
C GLY A 210 -8.58 19.17 5.60
N THR A 211 -9.70 18.70 5.05
CA THR A 211 -9.77 18.38 3.62
C THR A 211 -9.54 19.62 2.75
N GLY A 212 -8.63 19.51 1.78
CA GLY A 212 -8.14 20.60 0.95
C GLY A 212 -7.13 21.52 1.63
N VAL A 213 -6.78 21.28 2.91
CA VAL A 213 -5.91 22.14 3.73
C VAL A 213 -4.69 21.39 4.23
N LEU A 214 -4.89 20.21 4.83
CA LEU A 214 -3.83 19.34 5.36
C LEU A 214 -3.36 18.28 4.34
N ASP A 215 -4.03 18.22 3.20
CA ASP A 215 -3.70 17.40 2.03
C ASP A 215 -3.50 18.26 0.77
N ASP A 216 -3.22 19.57 0.94
CA ASP A 216 -2.85 20.45 -0.15
C ASP A 216 -1.47 20.08 -0.75
N ALA A 217 -1.14 20.64 -1.92
CA ALA A 217 0.11 20.30 -2.62
C ALA A 217 1.36 20.51 -1.75
N ASN A 218 1.39 21.54 -0.90
CA ASN A 218 2.52 21.83 -0.03
C ASN A 218 2.68 20.74 1.06
N HIS A 219 1.58 20.29 1.66
CA HIS A 219 1.59 19.18 2.61
C HIS A 219 2.00 17.86 1.97
N GLN A 220 1.50 17.59 0.75
CA GLN A 220 1.87 16.39 -0.02
C GLN A 220 3.37 16.39 -0.35
N ASP A 221 3.91 17.51 -0.81
CA ASP A 221 5.32 17.68 -1.15
C ASP A 221 6.25 17.46 0.07
N LEU A 222 5.82 17.93 1.24
CA LEU A 222 6.56 17.77 2.50
C LEU A 222 6.29 16.43 3.21
N GLY A 223 5.31 15.66 2.73
CA GLY A 223 4.90 14.38 3.30
C GLY A 223 4.46 14.52 4.76
N VAL A 224 3.52 15.44 5.01
CA VAL A 224 2.91 15.77 6.32
C VAL A 224 1.38 15.81 6.22
N GLY A 225 0.66 15.98 7.33
CA GLY A 225 -0.80 16.18 7.38
C GLY A 225 -1.63 14.90 7.30
N ILE A 226 -1.24 13.93 6.46
CA ILE A 226 -1.86 12.59 6.38
C ILE A 226 -1.06 11.53 7.13
N THR A 227 0.27 11.57 7.03
CA THR A 227 1.19 10.65 7.70
C THR A 227 2.40 11.41 8.19
N GLY A 228 2.91 11.06 9.37
CA GLY A 228 4.15 11.62 9.89
C GLY A 228 4.33 11.29 11.36
N HIS A 229 5.14 12.06 12.06
CA HIS A 229 5.53 11.78 13.43
C HIS A 229 4.64 12.54 14.43
N ILE A 230 4.66 12.08 15.68
CA ILE A 230 4.09 12.79 16.81
C ILE A 230 5.23 13.47 17.56
N ALA A 231 5.04 14.70 18.03
CA ALA A 231 6.05 15.33 18.88
C ALA A 231 5.45 16.17 20.00
N LEU A 232 6.16 16.23 21.14
CA LEU A 232 5.82 17.10 22.27
C LEU A 232 6.70 18.36 22.22
N GLN A 233 6.10 19.54 22.33
CA GLN A 233 6.79 20.82 22.10
C GLN A 233 7.22 21.50 23.41
N ILE A 234 8.39 22.15 23.39
CA ILE A 234 8.71 23.31 24.22
C ILE A 234 8.72 24.52 23.29
N HIS A 235 7.86 25.49 23.59
CA HIS A 235 7.68 26.67 22.75
C HIS A 235 8.90 27.58 22.85
N LYS A 236 9.31 28.19 21.73
CA LYS A 236 10.44 29.11 21.65
C LYS A 236 10.31 30.27 22.66
N GLU A 237 11.44 30.64 23.28
CA GLU A 237 11.59 31.81 24.17
C GLU A 237 10.72 31.81 25.45
N ASP A 238 10.07 30.69 25.77
CA ASP A 238 9.23 30.55 26.95
C ASP A 238 9.96 29.87 28.13
N ILE A 239 9.78 30.43 29.33
CA ILE A 239 10.17 29.76 30.58
C ILE A 239 8.98 28.91 31.01
N MET A 240 9.13 27.60 30.88
CA MET A 240 8.02 26.67 31.07
C MET A 240 8.45 25.35 31.68
N LYS A 241 7.50 24.69 32.34
CA LYS A 241 7.60 23.31 32.76
C LYS A 241 6.27 22.60 32.55
N ILE A 242 6.31 21.47 31.87
CA ILE A 242 5.15 20.60 31.66
C ILE A 242 5.60 19.14 31.72
N LYS A 243 4.73 18.28 32.25
CA LYS A 243 4.97 16.85 32.44
C LYS A 243 3.98 16.05 31.62
N PHE A 244 4.42 14.95 31.03
CA PHE A 244 3.60 14.03 30.25
C PHE A 244 3.75 12.59 30.74
N LYS A 245 2.65 11.82 30.71
CA LYS A 245 2.68 10.37 30.97
C LYS A 245 1.53 9.66 30.27
N ASP A 246 1.48 8.34 30.43
CA ASP A 246 0.41 7.49 29.89
C ASP A 246 0.19 7.71 28.38
N ILE A 247 1.28 7.92 27.64
CA ILE A 247 1.25 8.19 26.20
C ILE A 247 1.01 6.87 25.47
N GLN A 248 -0.19 6.71 24.93
CA GLN A 248 -0.64 5.49 24.26
C GLN A 248 -1.27 5.82 22.92
N ILE A 249 -1.07 4.95 21.94
CA ILE A 249 -1.64 5.11 20.61
C ILE A 249 -2.37 3.85 20.18
N LYS A 250 -3.48 4.04 19.49
CA LYS A 250 -4.20 3.00 18.77
C LYS A 250 -4.17 3.35 17.29
N ASP A 251 -3.65 2.45 16.47
CA ASP A 251 -3.66 2.61 15.00
C ASP A 251 -5.10 2.47 14.48
N LEU A 252 -5.55 3.47 13.72
CA LEU A 252 -6.86 3.51 13.08
C LEU A 252 -6.75 3.43 11.55
N THR A 253 -5.53 3.29 11.02
CA THR A 253 -5.28 3.25 9.58
C THR A 253 -6.09 2.12 8.97
N PRO A 254 -7.01 2.39 8.03
CA PRO A 254 -7.79 1.33 7.41
C PRO A 254 -6.83 0.28 6.85
N GLN A 255 -6.93 -0.95 7.35
CA GLN A 255 -6.25 -2.09 6.74
C GLN A 255 -6.78 -2.21 5.32
N GLN A 256 -5.97 -1.87 4.31
CA GLN A 256 -6.28 -2.30 2.96
C GLN A 256 -6.33 -3.82 3.00
N LYS A 257 -7.52 -4.38 2.81
CA LYS A 257 -7.68 -5.82 2.63
C LYS A 257 -6.72 -6.22 1.50
N PRO A 258 -5.90 -7.27 1.67
CA PRO A 258 -5.04 -7.78 0.61
C PRO A 258 -5.82 -7.89 -0.70
N LEU A 259 -5.33 -7.26 -1.77
CA LEU A 259 -5.93 -7.41 -3.09
C LEU A 259 -5.92 -8.90 -3.45
N ARG A 260 -7.06 -9.47 -3.84
CA ARG A 260 -7.17 -10.89 -4.18
C ARG A 260 -7.22 -11.04 -5.69
N VAL A 261 -6.16 -11.60 -6.26
CA VAL A 261 -5.94 -11.74 -7.70
C VAL A 261 -6.06 -13.21 -8.09
N LEU A 262 -6.95 -13.51 -9.04
CA LEU A 262 -6.99 -14.80 -9.72
C LEU A 262 -6.29 -14.69 -11.07
N VAL A 263 -5.14 -15.35 -11.24
CA VAL A 263 -4.45 -15.47 -12.54
C VAL A 263 -5.01 -16.68 -13.28
N PHE A 264 -5.68 -16.43 -14.40
CA PHE A 264 -6.24 -17.45 -15.28
C PHE A 264 -5.42 -17.55 -16.57
N SER A 265 -4.77 -18.70 -16.80
CA SER A 265 -3.85 -18.89 -17.94
C SER A 265 -4.22 -20.07 -18.86
N LYS A 266 -5.51 -20.43 -18.93
CA LYS A 266 -5.95 -21.53 -19.80
C LYS A 266 -5.89 -21.10 -21.27
N THR A 267 -5.25 -21.92 -22.10
CA THR A 267 -5.26 -21.75 -23.56
C THR A 267 -5.78 -23.01 -24.25
N THR A 268 -6.43 -22.82 -25.39
CA THR A 268 -6.72 -23.88 -26.37
C THR A 268 -6.14 -23.56 -27.74
N GLY A 269 -5.66 -22.33 -27.94
CA GLY A 269 -4.84 -21.91 -29.07
C GLY A 269 -3.37 -21.79 -28.68
N TYR A 270 -2.68 -20.79 -29.25
CA TYR A 270 -1.24 -20.59 -29.04
C TYR A 270 -0.88 -20.45 -27.55
N PHE A 271 0.17 -21.17 -27.12
CA PHE A 271 0.72 -21.04 -25.77
C PHE A 271 1.93 -20.12 -25.79
N HIS A 272 1.76 -18.91 -25.25
CA HIS A 272 2.83 -17.94 -25.09
C HIS A 272 3.80 -18.38 -23.99
N GLN A 273 5.10 -18.37 -24.27
CA GLN A 273 6.11 -18.71 -23.25
C GLN A 273 6.09 -17.73 -22.07
N SER A 274 5.72 -16.47 -22.33
CA SER A 274 5.55 -15.43 -21.31
C SER A 274 4.48 -15.75 -20.28
N ILE A 275 3.54 -16.69 -20.54
CA ILE A 275 2.55 -17.14 -19.54
C ILE A 275 3.25 -17.52 -18.23
N ASN A 276 4.31 -18.32 -18.29
CA ASN A 276 5.03 -18.77 -17.10
C ASN A 276 5.76 -17.61 -16.40
N VAL A 277 6.28 -16.66 -17.17
CA VAL A 277 6.97 -15.47 -16.64
C VAL A 277 5.99 -14.53 -15.96
N ILE A 278 4.80 -14.36 -16.54
CA ILE A 278 3.72 -13.53 -15.97
C ILE A 278 3.16 -14.16 -14.69
N GLU A 279 2.89 -15.48 -14.68
CA GLU A 279 2.48 -16.22 -13.48
C GLU A 279 3.45 -15.97 -12.32
N LYS A 280 4.76 -16.11 -12.58
CA LYS A 280 5.80 -15.83 -11.60
C LYS A 280 5.86 -14.35 -11.20
N THR A 281 5.76 -13.45 -12.17
CA THR A 281 5.84 -12.00 -11.96
C THR A 281 4.70 -11.50 -11.07
N ILE A 282 3.47 -11.97 -11.30
CA ILE A 282 2.30 -11.61 -10.48
C ILE A 282 2.41 -12.21 -9.08
N ALA A 283 2.86 -13.45 -8.94
CA ALA A 283 3.11 -14.05 -7.61
C ALA A 283 4.13 -13.21 -6.81
N GLU A 284 5.25 -12.83 -7.42
CA GLU A 284 6.26 -11.95 -6.81
C GLU A 284 5.71 -10.55 -6.50
N LEU A 285 4.81 -10.00 -7.33
CA LEU A 285 4.14 -8.74 -7.03
C LEU A 285 3.23 -8.91 -5.80
N GLY A 286 2.49 -10.01 -5.71
CA GLY A 286 1.65 -10.30 -4.56
C GLY A 286 2.43 -10.43 -3.26
N GLU A 287 3.56 -11.14 -3.26
CA GLU A 287 4.44 -11.23 -2.10
C GLU A 287 4.98 -9.85 -1.66
N ARG A 288 5.34 -8.99 -2.61
CA ARG A 288 5.93 -7.66 -2.31
C ARG A 288 4.91 -6.61 -1.91
N HIS A 289 3.67 -6.71 -2.40
CA HIS A 289 2.64 -5.69 -2.22
C HIS A 289 1.45 -6.17 -1.38
N GLY A 290 1.56 -7.35 -0.76
CA GLY A 290 0.54 -7.88 0.14
C GLY A 290 -0.74 -8.30 -0.58
N TRP A 291 -0.64 -8.79 -1.82
CA TRP A 291 -1.79 -9.41 -2.51
C TRP A 291 -1.89 -10.89 -2.16
N THR A 292 -3.10 -11.43 -2.23
CA THR A 292 -3.31 -12.88 -2.30
C THR A 292 -3.46 -13.27 -3.77
N VAL A 293 -2.60 -14.16 -4.26
CA VAL A 293 -2.57 -14.56 -5.67
C VAL A 293 -2.85 -16.05 -5.79
N ASP A 294 -3.92 -16.41 -6.50
CA ASP A 294 -4.18 -17.78 -6.93
C ASP A 294 -3.96 -17.90 -8.43
N ILE A 295 -3.29 -18.97 -8.86
CA ILE A 295 -2.97 -19.22 -10.26
C ILE A 295 -3.67 -20.50 -10.70
N THR A 296 -4.42 -20.44 -11.79
CA THR A 296 -5.09 -21.61 -12.36
C THR A 296 -5.09 -21.62 -13.87
N ARG A 297 -5.11 -22.83 -14.43
CA ARG A 297 -5.38 -23.10 -15.85
C ARG A 297 -6.68 -23.91 -16.03
N GLY A 298 -7.42 -24.10 -14.94
CA GLY A 298 -8.72 -24.75 -14.91
C GLY A 298 -9.86 -23.73 -14.91
N SER A 299 -10.96 -24.06 -15.59
CA SER A 299 -12.11 -23.15 -15.72
C SER A 299 -13.18 -23.38 -14.65
N GLU A 300 -13.01 -24.40 -13.82
CA GLU A 300 -13.90 -24.75 -12.70
C GLU A 300 -14.03 -23.64 -11.65
N VAL A 301 -13.10 -22.69 -11.61
CA VAL A 301 -13.15 -21.50 -10.73
C VAL A 301 -14.25 -20.50 -11.12
N PHE A 302 -14.74 -20.54 -12.37
CA PHE A 302 -15.76 -19.61 -12.87
C PHE A 302 -17.18 -20.02 -12.43
N THR A 303 -17.37 -20.11 -11.12
CA THR A 303 -18.67 -20.20 -10.43
C THR A 303 -18.87 -18.94 -9.59
N PRO A 304 -20.12 -18.62 -9.17
CA PRO A 304 -20.36 -17.48 -8.29
C PRO A 304 -19.53 -17.53 -7.01
N GLU A 305 -19.43 -18.71 -6.38
CA GLU A 305 -18.67 -18.90 -5.15
C GLU A 305 -17.16 -18.82 -5.39
N GLY A 306 -16.68 -19.29 -6.55
CA GLY A 306 -15.28 -19.23 -6.92
C GLY A 306 -14.82 -17.79 -7.13
N LEU A 307 -15.56 -17.02 -7.94
CA LEU A 307 -15.21 -15.64 -8.28
C LEU A 307 -15.42 -14.65 -7.13
N ALA A 308 -16.34 -14.91 -6.19
CA ALA A 308 -16.54 -14.06 -5.00
C ALA A 308 -15.28 -13.92 -4.11
N ASN A 309 -14.30 -14.81 -4.30
CA ASN A 309 -13.04 -14.77 -3.56
C ASN A 309 -12.01 -13.80 -4.14
N TYR A 310 -12.28 -13.17 -5.28
CA TYR A 310 -11.31 -12.33 -5.98
C TYR A 310 -11.86 -10.95 -6.25
N ASP A 311 -10.97 -9.96 -6.17
CA ASP A 311 -11.28 -8.56 -6.47
C ASP A 311 -10.93 -8.27 -7.94
N VAL A 312 -9.98 -9.01 -8.52
CA VAL A 312 -9.63 -8.97 -9.93
C VAL A 312 -9.29 -10.35 -10.50
N VAL A 313 -9.74 -10.64 -11.71
CA VAL A 313 -9.32 -11.80 -12.50
C VAL A 313 -8.36 -11.34 -13.60
N PHE A 314 -7.11 -11.79 -13.53
CA PHE A 314 -6.07 -11.51 -14.51
C PHE A 314 -6.03 -12.61 -15.58
N TRP A 315 -6.42 -12.28 -16.81
CA TRP A 315 -6.41 -13.16 -17.96
C TRP A 315 -5.03 -13.11 -18.62
N ASN A 316 -4.23 -14.12 -18.31
CA ASN A 316 -2.85 -14.23 -18.74
C ASN A 316 -2.75 -14.93 -20.09
N ASN A 317 -2.72 -14.16 -21.18
CA ASN A 317 -2.49 -14.67 -22.52
C ASN A 317 -3.41 -15.85 -22.90
N THR A 318 -4.69 -15.76 -22.55
CA THR A 318 -5.71 -16.82 -22.67
C THR A 318 -6.20 -17.06 -24.11
N CYS A 319 -5.26 -17.33 -25.02
CA CYS A 319 -5.57 -17.61 -26.41
C CYS A 319 -6.45 -18.85 -26.59
N ALA A 320 -7.50 -18.71 -27.39
CA ALA A 320 -8.49 -19.76 -27.57
C ALA A 320 -8.89 -19.96 -29.04
N ASP A 321 -8.49 -21.09 -29.64
CA ASP A 321 -9.03 -21.59 -30.91
C ASP A 321 -10.35 -22.36 -30.70
N TYR A 322 -10.55 -22.86 -29.48
CA TYR A 322 -11.76 -23.54 -29.03
C TYR A 322 -12.23 -22.96 -27.69
N ALA A 323 -13.51 -23.11 -27.39
CA ALA A 323 -14.08 -22.63 -26.13
C ALA A 323 -13.27 -23.11 -24.90
N ILE A 324 -12.66 -22.18 -24.16
CA ILE A 324 -11.96 -22.48 -22.90
C ILE A 324 -12.93 -22.60 -21.72
N MET A 325 -14.14 -22.05 -21.86
CA MET A 325 -15.20 -22.00 -20.85
C MET A 325 -16.54 -22.42 -21.45
N THR A 326 -17.38 -23.07 -20.62
CA THR A 326 -18.79 -23.35 -20.94
C THR A 326 -19.62 -22.06 -20.95
N THR A 327 -20.80 -22.09 -21.59
CA THR A 327 -21.72 -20.94 -21.61
C THR A 327 -22.08 -20.44 -20.21
N GLU A 328 -22.29 -21.35 -19.25
CA GLU A 328 -22.62 -20.98 -17.87
C GLU A 328 -21.45 -20.26 -17.17
N GLN A 329 -20.23 -20.74 -17.38
CA GLN A 329 -19.01 -20.09 -16.86
C GLN A 329 -18.82 -18.70 -17.48
N ARG A 330 -19.10 -18.53 -18.78
CA ARG A 330 -19.05 -17.23 -19.46
C ARG A 330 -20.02 -16.24 -18.84
N GLN A 331 -21.28 -16.61 -18.72
CA GLN A 331 -22.32 -15.78 -18.10
C GLN A 331 -22.02 -15.48 -16.63
N THR A 332 -21.36 -16.39 -15.93
CA THR A 332 -20.91 -16.15 -14.55
C THR A 332 -19.80 -15.10 -14.50
N PHE A 333 -18.85 -15.16 -15.43
CA PHE A 333 -17.80 -14.15 -15.54
C PHE A 333 -18.36 -12.78 -15.95
N GLU A 334 -19.30 -12.73 -16.90
CA GLU A 334 -20.04 -11.51 -17.27
C GLU A 334 -20.64 -10.85 -16.02
N ARG A 335 -21.45 -11.61 -15.27
CA ARG A 335 -22.07 -11.11 -14.03
C ARG A 335 -21.06 -10.70 -12.98
N TYR A 336 -19.91 -11.37 -12.87
CA TYR A 336 -18.87 -10.97 -11.93
C TYR A 336 -18.36 -9.57 -12.25
N VAL A 337 -18.01 -9.30 -13.51
CA VAL A 337 -17.55 -7.96 -13.94
C VAL A 337 -18.67 -6.94 -13.78
N GLU A 338 -19.87 -7.23 -14.27
CA GLU A 338 -21.03 -6.32 -14.20
C GLU A 338 -21.54 -6.04 -12.77
N ASN A 339 -21.06 -6.77 -11.76
CA ASN A 339 -21.38 -6.53 -10.35
C ASN A 339 -20.19 -5.95 -9.56
N GLY A 340 -19.22 -5.32 -10.23
CA GLY A 340 -18.10 -4.64 -9.58
C GLY A 340 -16.79 -5.43 -9.54
N GLY A 341 -16.75 -6.63 -10.10
CA GLY A 341 -15.52 -7.42 -10.22
C GLY A 341 -14.53 -6.82 -11.21
N GLY A 342 -13.24 -6.89 -10.88
CA GLY A 342 -12.17 -6.42 -11.75
C GLY A 342 -11.77 -7.43 -12.83
N TYR A 343 -11.48 -6.92 -14.02
CA TYR A 343 -10.80 -7.66 -15.08
C TYR A 343 -9.48 -6.97 -15.44
N ALA A 344 -8.42 -7.77 -15.53
CA ALA A 344 -7.17 -7.36 -16.15
C ALA A 344 -6.81 -8.37 -17.25
N GLY A 345 -6.51 -7.91 -18.45
CA GLY A 345 -6.16 -8.79 -19.57
C GLY A 345 -4.86 -8.39 -20.22
N ILE A 346 -4.09 -9.37 -20.68
CA ILE A 346 -2.84 -9.11 -21.38
C ILE A 346 -2.76 -9.88 -22.70
N HIS A 347 -2.38 -9.15 -23.74
CA HIS A 347 -2.00 -9.60 -25.07
C HIS A 347 -2.96 -10.66 -25.62
N GLY A 348 -2.58 -11.94 -25.56
CA GLY A 348 -3.36 -13.07 -26.06
C GLY A 348 -4.74 -13.22 -25.43
N ALA A 349 -5.04 -12.52 -24.33
CA ALA A 349 -6.39 -12.42 -23.76
C ALA A 349 -7.41 -11.79 -24.72
N ALA A 350 -7.00 -11.00 -25.71
CA ALA A 350 -7.90 -10.53 -26.77
C ALA A 350 -8.15 -11.58 -27.86
N TRP A 351 -7.35 -12.67 -27.91
CA TRP A 351 -7.45 -13.71 -28.92
C TRP A 351 -8.39 -14.84 -28.48
N MET A 352 -9.70 -14.58 -28.53
CA MET A 352 -10.75 -15.57 -28.23
C MET A 352 -11.52 -15.99 -29.48
N ASN A 353 -10.83 -16.68 -30.39
CA ASN A 353 -11.29 -17.02 -31.72
C ASN A 353 -11.95 -18.42 -31.78
N PHE A 354 -13.12 -18.57 -31.16
CA PHE A 354 -13.91 -19.81 -31.22
C PHE A 354 -15.36 -19.56 -31.67
N THR A 355 -16.06 -20.64 -32.06
CA THR A 355 -17.50 -20.65 -32.37
C THR A 355 -18.28 -21.53 -31.37
N PRO A 356 -19.43 -21.08 -30.82
CA PRO A 356 -20.04 -19.76 -31.00
C PRO A 356 -19.23 -18.68 -30.29
N ARG A 357 -19.10 -17.52 -30.95
CA ARG A 357 -18.35 -16.36 -30.43
C ARG A 357 -18.91 -15.88 -29.10
N TRP A 358 -18.06 -15.23 -28.32
CA TRP A 358 -18.44 -14.56 -27.08
C TRP A 358 -18.38 -13.05 -27.30
N ASP A 359 -19.39 -12.52 -28.01
CA ASP A 359 -19.36 -11.14 -28.49
C ASP A 359 -19.31 -10.12 -27.34
N TRP A 360 -19.97 -10.38 -26.20
CA TRP A 360 -19.83 -9.53 -24.99
C TRP A 360 -18.37 -9.34 -24.57
N TYR A 361 -17.57 -10.40 -24.53
CA TYR A 361 -16.18 -10.31 -24.07
C TYR A 361 -15.34 -9.42 -25.01
N ILE A 362 -15.54 -9.58 -26.31
CA ILE A 362 -14.69 -8.89 -27.28
C ILE A 362 -15.18 -7.47 -27.56
N ASP A 363 -16.49 -7.30 -27.77
CA ASP A 363 -17.05 -6.02 -28.20
C ASP A 363 -17.39 -5.11 -27.00
N GLU A 364 -17.83 -5.66 -25.87
CA GLU A 364 -18.15 -4.87 -24.67
C GLU A 364 -16.99 -4.79 -23.69
N LEU A 365 -16.38 -5.92 -23.31
CA LEU A 365 -15.30 -5.93 -22.31
C LEU A 365 -13.98 -5.37 -22.87
N ILE A 366 -13.39 -5.99 -23.91
CA ILE A 366 -12.15 -5.49 -24.51
C ILE A 366 -12.39 -4.20 -25.31
N GLY A 367 -13.50 -4.13 -26.05
CA GLY A 367 -13.92 -2.95 -26.81
C GLY A 367 -13.47 -2.94 -28.28
N ALA A 368 -12.52 -3.78 -28.67
CA ALA A 368 -12.13 -3.98 -30.06
C ALA A 368 -11.58 -5.39 -30.31
N ARG A 369 -11.64 -5.80 -31.57
CA ARG A 369 -11.13 -7.10 -32.04
C ARG A 369 -9.68 -6.94 -32.49
N GLU A 370 -8.82 -7.88 -32.16
CA GLU A 370 -7.54 -7.98 -32.86
C GLU A 370 -7.80 -8.27 -34.35
N ILE A 371 -7.06 -7.62 -35.25
CA ILE A 371 -7.15 -7.81 -36.70
C ILE A 371 -5.76 -7.78 -37.36
N ASN A 372 -5.64 -8.39 -38.55
CA ASN A 372 -4.48 -8.22 -39.41
C ASN A 372 -4.58 -7.25 -40.61
N LYS A 373 -3.46 -7.02 -41.33
CA LYS A 373 -3.33 -6.15 -42.54
C LYS A 373 -4.38 -6.32 -43.62
N ASN A 374 -4.99 -7.50 -43.74
CA ASN A 374 -5.96 -7.83 -44.78
C ASN A 374 -7.39 -8.00 -44.21
N GLY A 375 -7.60 -7.70 -42.93
CA GLY A 375 -8.82 -8.09 -42.21
C GLY A 375 -8.91 -9.60 -41.89
N ASN A 376 -7.78 -10.33 -42.01
CA ASN A 376 -7.64 -11.74 -41.66
C ASN A 376 -6.83 -11.88 -40.35
N TRP A 377 -6.41 -13.10 -39.96
CA TRP A 377 -5.80 -13.41 -38.66
C TRP A 377 -4.29 -13.76 -38.76
N GLU A 378 -3.39 -12.77 -38.74
CA GLU A 378 -1.91 -12.98 -38.69
C GLU A 378 -1.23 -11.76 -38.03
N GLY A 379 -0.66 -11.94 -36.83
CA GLY A 379 0.03 -10.89 -36.08
C GLY A 379 1.31 -10.38 -36.75
N VAL A 380 1.74 -9.17 -36.37
CA VAL A 380 2.99 -8.56 -36.84
C VAL A 380 4.13 -8.93 -35.91
N TRP A 381 5.04 -9.74 -36.42
CA TRP A 381 6.15 -10.27 -35.64
C TRP A 381 7.23 -9.19 -35.40
N ARG A 382 7.18 -8.61 -34.20
CA ARG A 382 8.27 -7.90 -33.48
C ARG A 382 8.69 -6.56 -34.09
N GLU A 383 8.10 -5.50 -33.57
CA GLU A 383 8.44 -4.15 -33.97
C GLU A 383 8.40 -3.27 -32.72
N GLU A 384 9.55 -2.79 -32.28
CA GLU A 384 9.64 -1.88 -31.13
C GLU A 384 8.79 -0.62 -31.36
N ALA A 385 8.19 -0.08 -30.31
CA ALA A 385 7.46 1.18 -30.38
C ALA A 385 7.92 2.14 -29.28
N SER A 386 7.91 3.42 -29.60
CA SER A 386 8.10 4.50 -28.63
C SER A 386 6.77 4.82 -27.97
N ILE A 387 6.71 4.56 -26.68
CA ILE A 387 5.52 4.63 -25.84
C ILE A 387 5.45 5.98 -25.16
N TYR A 388 4.24 6.50 -25.05
CA TYR A 388 3.93 7.65 -24.22
C TYR A 388 2.60 7.44 -23.50
N ALA A 389 2.44 8.11 -22.36
CA ALA A 389 1.19 8.16 -21.63
C ALA A 389 0.26 9.21 -22.26
N ASP A 390 -0.95 8.80 -22.63
CA ASP A 390 -2.00 9.70 -23.13
C ASP A 390 -2.65 10.49 -21.98
N VAL A 391 -2.73 9.87 -20.80
CA VAL A 391 -3.28 10.46 -19.58
C VAL A 391 -2.29 10.35 -18.42
N LYS A 392 -2.29 11.34 -17.53
CA LYS A 392 -1.47 11.32 -16.30
C LYS A 392 -2.31 10.77 -15.15
N THR A 393 -2.05 9.53 -14.78
CA THR A 393 -2.76 8.81 -13.73
C THR A 393 -1.74 8.02 -12.90
N PRO A 394 -2.09 7.52 -11.71
CA PRO A 394 -1.21 6.60 -10.98
C PRO A 394 -0.80 5.37 -11.81
N VAL A 395 -1.67 4.90 -12.72
CA VAL A 395 -1.39 3.78 -13.63
C VAL A 395 -0.30 4.10 -14.66
N THR A 396 -0.12 5.37 -15.02
CA THR A 396 0.82 5.81 -16.06
C THR A 396 2.00 6.64 -15.53
N ALA A 397 2.07 6.86 -14.22
CA ALA A 397 3.08 7.73 -13.59
C ALA A 397 4.53 7.31 -13.87
N MET A 398 4.78 6.02 -14.08
CA MET A 398 6.09 5.45 -14.43
C MET A 398 6.43 5.55 -15.93
N VAL A 399 5.44 5.79 -16.79
CA VAL A 399 5.63 5.80 -18.26
C VAL A 399 6.03 7.19 -18.72
N SER A 400 7.34 7.40 -18.88
CA SER A 400 7.86 8.63 -19.48
C SER A 400 7.66 8.65 -21.00
N LYS A 401 7.48 9.84 -21.58
CA LYS A 401 7.45 10.01 -23.04
C LYS A 401 8.76 9.51 -23.64
N GLY A 402 8.67 8.55 -24.57
CA GLY A 402 9.84 7.98 -25.24
C GLY A 402 10.30 6.64 -24.68
N THR A 403 9.62 6.09 -23.66
CA THR A 403 9.86 4.70 -23.19
C THR A 403 9.78 3.75 -24.37
N ILE A 404 10.72 2.81 -24.51
CA ILE A 404 10.72 1.86 -25.62
C ILE A 404 10.28 0.49 -25.11
N TRP A 405 9.20 -0.06 -25.69
CA TRP A 405 8.81 -1.44 -25.46
C TRP A 405 9.01 -2.26 -26.73
N LYS A 406 9.56 -3.47 -26.56
CA LYS A 406 9.87 -4.41 -27.66
C LYS A 406 9.00 -5.65 -27.54
N ASP A 407 7.85 -5.61 -28.21
CA ASP A 407 6.85 -6.66 -28.12
C ASP A 407 6.19 -6.97 -29.47
N GLU A 408 5.26 -7.92 -29.48
CA GLU A 408 4.26 -8.07 -30.53
C GLU A 408 3.10 -7.10 -30.25
N PHE A 409 2.99 -6.06 -31.06
CA PHE A 409 1.92 -5.07 -30.95
C PHE A 409 0.73 -5.47 -31.82
N TYR A 410 -0.43 -5.64 -31.20
CA TYR A 410 -1.67 -5.95 -31.90
C TYR A 410 -2.29 -4.74 -32.57
N SER A 411 -2.86 -4.93 -33.76
CA SER A 411 -3.79 -3.96 -34.35
C SER A 411 -5.22 -4.30 -33.99
N MET A 412 -6.01 -3.25 -33.76
CA MET A 412 -7.40 -3.37 -33.35
C MET A 412 -8.34 -3.03 -34.51
N SER A 413 -9.51 -3.65 -34.55
CA SER A 413 -10.52 -3.51 -35.62
C SER A 413 -11.07 -2.11 -35.76
N ARG A 414 -10.88 -1.29 -34.72
CA ARG A 414 -11.20 0.13 -34.64
C ARG A 414 -10.23 0.79 -33.65
N ASP A 415 -10.05 2.09 -33.76
CA ASP A 415 -9.43 2.86 -32.68
C ASP A 415 -10.38 2.83 -31.47
N VAL A 416 -9.91 2.26 -30.36
CA VAL A 416 -10.67 2.15 -29.10
C VAL A 416 -10.93 3.51 -28.46
N ARG A 417 -10.26 4.58 -28.91
CA ARG A 417 -10.55 5.97 -28.51
C ARG A 417 -11.86 6.51 -29.07
N ALA A 418 -12.39 5.90 -30.13
CA ALA A 418 -13.61 6.39 -30.76
C ALA A 418 -14.75 6.39 -29.73
N GLU A 419 -15.33 7.57 -29.47
CA GLU A 419 -16.46 7.71 -28.55
C GLU A 419 -17.58 6.76 -28.96
N GLN A 420 -18.12 6.07 -27.96
CA GLN A 420 -19.27 5.20 -28.10
C GLN A 420 -20.49 5.97 -27.58
N PRO A 421 -21.33 6.56 -28.46
CA PRO A 421 -22.37 7.52 -28.06
C PRO A 421 -23.43 6.96 -27.10
N GLU A 422 -23.55 5.63 -27.04
CA GLU A 422 -24.44 4.90 -26.15
C GLU A 422 -23.92 4.78 -24.71
N LEU A 423 -22.64 5.08 -24.46
CA LEU A 423 -22.00 4.96 -23.14
C LEU A 423 -21.94 6.29 -22.42
N SER A 424 -22.04 6.23 -21.09
CA SER A 424 -21.79 7.39 -20.22
C SER A 424 -20.31 7.83 -20.33
N PRO A 425 -19.97 9.09 -19.98
CA PRO A 425 -18.56 9.52 -19.97
C PRO A 425 -17.65 8.66 -19.09
N GLU A 426 -18.16 8.14 -17.96
CA GLU A 426 -17.39 7.29 -17.02
C GLU A 426 -17.16 5.86 -17.54
N ASP A 427 -18.03 5.38 -18.45
CA ASP A 427 -17.94 4.06 -19.07
C ASP A 427 -17.18 4.06 -20.41
N GLN A 428 -16.78 5.24 -20.93
CA GLN A 428 -15.95 5.34 -22.13
C GLN A 428 -14.60 4.65 -21.92
N ILE A 429 -13.99 4.22 -23.01
CA ILE A 429 -12.63 3.70 -22.98
C ILE A 429 -11.65 4.87 -22.83
N GLU A 430 -10.82 4.81 -21.79
CA GLU A 430 -9.69 5.71 -21.60
C GLU A 430 -8.40 4.99 -22.03
N VAL A 431 -7.80 5.45 -23.12
CA VAL A 431 -6.48 4.98 -23.54
C VAL A 431 -5.43 5.54 -22.60
N LEU A 432 -4.64 4.65 -22.00
CA LEU A 432 -3.62 4.98 -21.01
C LEU A 432 -2.28 5.23 -21.67
N THR A 433 -1.89 4.36 -22.60
CA THR A 433 -0.64 4.47 -23.33
C THR A 433 -0.84 4.20 -24.80
N SER A 434 -0.03 4.89 -25.61
CA SER A 434 0.02 4.72 -27.05
C SER A 434 1.46 4.57 -27.54
N GLY A 435 1.63 3.85 -28.64
CA GLY A 435 2.91 3.61 -29.29
C GLY A 435 3.02 4.31 -30.63
N ILE A 436 4.18 4.91 -30.89
CA ILE A 436 4.58 5.39 -32.22
C ILE A 436 5.70 4.52 -32.75
N ALA A 437 5.60 4.14 -34.02
CA ALA A 437 6.64 3.41 -34.70
C ALA A 437 6.69 3.69 -36.20
N ASP A 438 7.84 3.42 -36.82
CA ASP A 438 8.15 3.79 -38.20
C ASP A 438 7.69 2.77 -39.25
N TRP A 439 7.02 1.69 -38.82
CA TRP A 439 6.52 0.63 -39.71
C TRP A 439 5.12 0.92 -40.26
N ASP A 440 4.84 0.39 -41.45
CA ASP A 440 3.68 0.75 -42.29
C ASP A 440 2.41 -0.07 -41.99
N TYR A 441 2.25 -0.55 -40.76
CA TYR A 441 1.11 -1.37 -40.35
C TYR A 441 0.29 -0.66 -39.28
N GLY A 442 -1.03 -0.74 -39.36
CA GLY A 442 -1.92 -0.01 -38.44
C GLY A 442 -1.73 1.52 -38.48
N ASP A 443 -2.20 2.21 -37.43
CA ASP A 443 -2.08 3.67 -37.28
C ASP A 443 -1.00 4.05 -36.25
N PHE A 444 0.16 3.40 -36.34
CA PHE A 444 1.29 3.68 -35.44
C PHE A 444 1.98 5.02 -35.74
N LYS A 445 1.70 5.64 -36.89
CA LYS A 445 2.25 6.96 -37.24
C LYS A 445 1.60 8.08 -36.44
N THR A 446 0.34 7.92 -36.02
CA THR A 446 -0.40 8.94 -35.27
C THR A 446 -0.63 8.58 -33.81
N GLY A 447 -0.11 7.44 -33.37
CA GLY A 447 -0.20 6.92 -32.01
C GLY A 447 -1.22 5.79 -31.93
N HIS A 448 -0.74 4.57 -31.75
CA HIS A 448 -1.56 3.38 -31.67
C HIS A 448 -1.86 2.99 -30.22
N PRO A 449 -3.12 2.72 -29.82
CA PRO A 449 -3.44 2.32 -28.44
C PRO A 449 -2.71 1.04 -28.02
N VAL A 450 -2.02 1.09 -26.88
CA VAL A 450 -1.25 -0.04 -26.33
C VAL A 450 -1.90 -0.58 -25.07
N THR A 451 -2.26 0.30 -24.13
CA THR A 451 -3.01 -0.08 -22.93
C THR A 451 -4.18 0.86 -22.72
N TRP A 452 -5.29 0.34 -22.20
CA TRP A 452 -6.49 1.13 -21.93
C TRP A 452 -7.29 0.56 -20.78
N ARG A 453 -8.21 1.36 -20.27
CA ARG A 453 -9.11 0.99 -19.18
C ARG A 453 -10.52 1.51 -19.40
N ARG A 454 -11.50 0.96 -18.69
CA ARG A 454 -12.88 1.46 -18.64
C ARG A 454 -13.64 0.92 -17.43
N HIS A 455 -14.76 1.56 -17.10
CA HIS A 455 -15.79 0.96 -16.27
C HIS A 455 -16.77 0.13 -17.11
N ILE A 456 -17.35 -0.91 -16.50
CA ILE A 456 -18.41 -1.73 -17.08
C ILE A 456 -19.43 -2.04 -16.00
N LYS A 457 -20.54 -1.29 -15.97
CA LYS A 457 -21.64 -1.47 -15.02
C LYS A 457 -21.15 -1.55 -13.56
N GLY A 458 -20.19 -0.71 -13.19
CA GLY A 458 -19.57 -0.67 -11.86
C GLY A 458 -18.34 -1.57 -11.69
N GLY A 459 -18.08 -2.52 -12.59
CA GLY A 459 -16.80 -3.21 -12.70
C GLY A 459 -15.72 -2.36 -13.37
N ARG A 460 -14.47 -2.81 -13.26
CA ARG A 460 -13.31 -2.13 -13.85
C ARG A 460 -12.53 -3.07 -14.76
N MET A 461 -12.15 -2.58 -15.92
CA MET A 461 -11.44 -3.33 -16.97
C MET A 461 -10.14 -2.61 -17.29
N TRP A 462 -9.01 -3.31 -17.16
CA TRP A 462 -7.72 -2.88 -17.69
C TRP A 462 -7.23 -3.90 -18.73
N TYR A 463 -6.71 -3.43 -19.85
CA TYR A 463 -6.14 -4.28 -20.88
C TYR A 463 -4.82 -3.73 -21.42
N SER A 464 -3.89 -4.65 -21.68
CA SER A 464 -2.65 -4.38 -22.40
C SER A 464 -2.58 -5.21 -23.67
N ALA A 465 -2.38 -4.56 -24.82
CA ALA A 465 -2.21 -5.22 -26.12
C ALA A 465 -0.85 -5.92 -26.27
N ILE A 466 0.11 -5.62 -25.40
CA ILE A 466 1.44 -6.22 -25.37
C ILE A 466 1.63 -7.11 -24.14
N GLY A 467 2.64 -7.99 -24.17
CA GLY A 467 2.87 -9.05 -23.20
C GLY A 467 3.22 -10.41 -23.81
N HIS A 468 3.65 -10.44 -25.07
CA HIS A 468 4.13 -11.66 -25.74
C HIS A 468 5.51 -12.05 -25.23
N ASN A 469 6.40 -11.07 -25.09
CA ASN A 469 7.81 -11.29 -24.81
C ASN A 469 8.12 -11.23 -23.31
N ASP A 470 8.91 -12.19 -22.83
CA ASP A 470 9.45 -12.20 -21.46
C ASP A 470 10.16 -10.89 -21.12
N SER A 471 10.90 -10.32 -22.09
CA SER A 471 11.63 -9.06 -21.90
C SER A 471 10.72 -7.89 -21.55
N THR A 472 9.51 -7.82 -22.13
CA THR A 472 8.53 -6.80 -21.79
C THR A 472 8.01 -7.02 -20.37
N ILE A 473 7.67 -8.26 -20.02
CA ILE A 473 7.13 -8.59 -18.69
C ILE A 473 8.15 -8.28 -17.57
N THR A 474 9.44 -8.46 -17.86
CA THR A 474 10.52 -8.19 -16.89
C THR A 474 11.05 -6.75 -16.94
N ASP A 475 10.62 -5.93 -17.91
CA ASP A 475 10.97 -4.52 -17.94
C ASP A 475 10.39 -3.82 -16.68
N PRO A 476 11.20 -3.09 -15.90
CA PRO A 476 10.71 -2.47 -14.65
C PRO A 476 9.54 -1.52 -14.86
N ILE A 477 9.56 -0.73 -15.94
CA ILE A 477 8.50 0.25 -16.23
C ILE A 477 7.21 -0.47 -16.59
N PHE A 478 7.29 -1.47 -17.48
CA PHE A 478 6.10 -2.26 -17.84
C PHE A 478 5.57 -3.08 -16.66
N ARG A 479 6.46 -3.63 -15.82
CA ARG A 479 6.08 -4.37 -14.62
C ARG A 479 5.32 -3.49 -13.63
N ASP A 480 5.79 -2.27 -13.39
CA ASP A 480 5.11 -1.31 -12.52
C ASP A 480 3.80 -0.81 -13.14
N HIS A 481 3.76 -0.61 -14.46
CA HIS A 481 2.53 -0.28 -15.19
C HIS A 481 1.47 -1.40 -15.08
N MET A 482 1.87 -2.66 -15.31
CA MET A 482 1.01 -3.83 -15.17
C MET A 482 0.51 -3.98 -13.73
N LYS A 483 1.38 -3.80 -12.73
CA LYS A 483 1.00 -3.79 -11.31
C LYS A 483 -0.10 -2.76 -11.06
N ALA A 484 0.12 -1.51 -11.47
CA ALA A 484 -0.83 -0.44 -11.25
C ALA A 484 -2.16 -0.65 -12.01
N GLY A 485 -2.10 -1.26 -13.21
CA GLY A 485 -3.30 -1.66 -13.96
C GLY A 485 -4.13 -2.73 -13.23
N ILE A 486 -3.47 -3.73 -12.63
CA ILE A 486 -4.11 -4.78 -11.81
C ILE A 486 -4.73 -4.17 -10.54
N GLU A 487 -4.00 -3.29 -9.85
CA GLU A 487 -4.50 -2.60 -8.65
C GLU A 487 -5.70 -1.72 -8.97
N TRP A 488 -5.65 -1.00 -10.09
CA TRP A 488 -6.77 -0.17 -10.53
C TRP A 488 -8.00 -1.01 -10.86
N ALA A 489 -7.83 -2.08 -11.64
CA ALA A 489 -8.92 -2.98 -11.99
C ALA A 489 -9.53 -3.66 -10.74
N GLY A 490 -8.71 -3.97 -9.74
CA GLY A 490 -9.14 -4.56 -8.48
C GLY A 490 -9.66 -3.58 -7.43
N GLY A 491 -9.68 -2.27 -7.72
CA GLY A 491 -10.14 -1.24 -6.79
C GLY A 491 -9.19 -0.93 -5.62
N ALA A 492 -7.92 -1.34 -5.71
CA ALA A 492 -6.87 -0.99 -4.75
C ALA A 492 -6.16 0.34 -5.10
N LEU A 493 -6.46 0.89 -6.28
CA LEU A 493 -5.94 2.15 -6.81
C LEU A 493 -7.07 2.85 -7.58
N ASP A 494 -7.20 4.17 -7.44
CA ASP A 494 -8.20 4.97 -8.17
C ASP A 494 -7.55 5.85 -9.26
#